data_AF-A0A139Q658-F1
#
_entry.id   AF-A0A139Q658-F1
#
_cell.length_a   1.000
_cell.length_b   1.000
_cell.length_c   1.000
_cell.angle_alpha   90.00
_cell.angle_beta   90.00
_cell.angle_gamma   90.00
#
_symmetry.space_group_name_H-M   'P 1'
#
loop_
_entity.id
_entity.type
_entity.pdbx_description
1 polymer ?
#
loop_
_entity_poly.entity_id
_entity_poly.type
_entity_poly.pdbx_seq_one_letter_code
_entity_poly.pdbx_strand_id
1 'polypeptide(L)' 'MAFTPKEKEISQIIEATHQPEQLPDIDSFESFERKKQFQFTLKPSNRKKLDQVAKAAGAKSASDYLDKLIEKL' A
#
# COMPACT_ATOMS: atom_id res chain seq x y z
N MET A 1 28.68 -39.90 18.92
CA MET A 1 29.01 -38.64 19.61
C MET A 1 27.75 -38.18 20.34
N ALA A 2 27.83 -37.87 21.65
CA ALA A 2 26.68 -37.45 22.44
C ALA A 2 26.54 -35.92 22.38
N PHE A 3 25.35 -35.43 21.99
CA PHE A 3 25.02 -34.01 21.94
C PHE A 3 24.86 -33.49 23.37
N THR A 4 25.65 -32.50 23.75
CA THR A 4 25.52 -31.84 25.06
C THR A 4 24.69 -30.57 24.88
N PRO A 5 23.48 -30.49 25.49
CA PRO A 5 22.62 -29.32 25.34
C PRO A 5 23.19 -28.14 26.14
N LYS A 6 23.43 -27.02 25.45
CA LYS A 6 23.99 -25.76 26.00
C LYS A 6 22.89 -24.73 26.26
N GLU A 7 21.83 -25.14 26.95
CA GLU A 7 20.63 -24.31 27.22
C GLU A 7 20.94 -22.98 27.91
N LYS A 8 21.98 -22.96 28.76
CA LYS A 8 22.42 -21.76 29.49
C LYS A 8 23.05 -20.71 28.57
N GLU A 9 23.79 -21.14 27.56
CA GLU A 9 24.38 -20.23 26.57
C GLU A 9 23.29 -19.61 25.68
N ILE A 10 22.28 -20.42 25.32
CA ILE A 10 21.14 -19.98 24.50
C ILE A 10 20.31 -18.92 25.26
N SER A 11 20.06 -19.14 26.55
CA SER A 11 19.27 -18.20 27.37
C SER A 11 19.94 -16.82 27.48
N GLN A 12 21.27 -16.78 27.66
CA GLN A 12 22.02 -15.52 27.74
C GLN A 12 22.00 -14.73 26.42
N ILE A 13 22.03 -15.42 25.28
CA ILE A 13 21.96 -14.78 23.96
C ILE A 13 20.58 -14.17 23.73
N ILE A 14 19.51 -14.86 24.12
CA ILE A 14 18.14 -14.36 24.01
C ILE A 14 17.96 -13.11 24.88
N GLU A 15 18.40 -13.16 26.14
CA GLU A 15 18.36 -12.01 27.07
C GLU A 15 19.19 -10.83 26.58
N ALA A 16 20.38 -11.06 26.02
CA ALA A 16 21.21 -10.00 25.45
C ALA A 16 20.60 -9.36 24.18
N THR A 17 19.72 -10.08 23.49
CA THR A 17 19.03 -9.61 22.27
C THR A 17 17.66 -8.99 22.58
N HIS A 18 17.21 -9.00 23.84
CA HIS A 18 15.97 -8.34 24.28
C HIS A 18 16.10 -6.81 24.41
N GLN A 19 16.83 -6.16 23.50
CA GLN A 19 16.55 -4.76 23.25
C GLN A 19 15.20 -4.69 22.55
N PRO A 20 14.20 -3.96 23.08
CA PRO A 20 13.05 -3.62 22.29
C PRO A 20 13.59 -2.74 21.16
N GLU A 21 13.78 -3.32 19.98
CA GLU A 21 13.93 -2.53 18.76
C GLU A 21 12.73 -1.61 18.73
N GLN A 22 12.97 -0.33 19.00
CA GLN A 22 12.00 0.72 18.78
C GLN A 22 11.74 0.71 17.28
N LEU A 23 10.72 -0.05 16.87
CA LEU A 23 10.18 0.03 15.53
C LEU A 23 9.91 1.52 15.30
N PRO A 24 10.51 2.13 14.26
CA PRO A 24 10.28 3.54 14.02
C PRO A 24 8.77 3.73 13.83
N ASP A 25 8.18 4.64 14.61
CA ASP A 25 6.78 5.03 14.48
C ASP A 25 6.51 5.38 13.01
N ILE A 26 5.80 4.48 12.33
CA ILE A 26 5.46 4.56 10.90
C ILE A 26 4.45 5.70 10.66
N ASP A 27 4.03 6.40 11.71
CA ASP A 27 3.01 7.45 11.67
C ASP A 27 3.53 8.83 11.20
N SER A 28 4.83 8.96 10.87
CA SER A 28 5.42 10.22 10.39
C SER A 28 5.60 10.33 8.87
N PHE A 29 5.08 9.38 8.08
CA PHE A 29 4.97 9.60 6.63
C PHE A 29 3.88 10.64 6.37
N GLU A 30 4.30 11.79 5.85
CA GLU A 30 3.50 12.90 5.33
C GLU A 30 2.12 12.47 4.83
N SER A 31 1.11 13.32 5.08
CA SER A 31 -0.32 13.12 4.81
C SER A 31 -0.65 13.00 3.31
N PHE A 32 -0.10 12.02 2.61
CA PHE A 32 -0.46 11.70 1.24
C PHE A 32 -1.88 11.14 1.21
N GLU A 33 -2.75 11.78 0.43
CA GLU A 33 -4.11 11.30 0.27
C GLU A 33 -4.11 9.95 -0.45
N ARG A 34 -4.57 8.91 0.24
CA ARG A 34 -4.65 7.57 -0.31
C ARG A 34 -5.85 7.48 -1.25
N LYS A 35 -5.64 6.85 -2.41
CA LYS A 35 -6.75 6.52 -3.32
C LYS A 35 -7.74 5.60 -2.61
N LYS A 36 -9.01 6.00 -2.62
CA LYS A 36 -10.14 5.21 -2.12
C LYS A 36 -11.00 4.74 -3.28
N GLN A 37 -11.68 3.62 -3.09
CA GLN A 37 -12.67 3.16 -4.05
C GLN A 37 -13.97 3.94 -3.87
N PHE A 38 -14.46 4.54 -4.95
CA PHE A 38 -15.76 5.20 -4.99
C PHE A 38 -16.67 4.51 -6.01
N GLN A 39 -17.92 4.30 -5.63
CA GLN A 39 -18.93 3.72 -6.52
C GLN A 39 -19.73 4.83 -7.20
N PHE A 40 -19.82 4.75 -8.53
CA PHE A 40 -20.60 5.69 -9.33
C PHE A 40 -21.69 4.98 -10.10
N THR A 41 -22.87 5.59 -10.18
CA THR A 41 -23.95 5.17 -11.07
C THR A 41 -23.90 5.98 -12.35
N LEU A 42 -23.81 5.29 -13.49
CA LEU A 42 -23.70 5.90 -14.81
C LEU A 42 -24.64 5.19 -15.78
N LYS A 43 -25.15 5.92 -16.78
CA LYS A 43 -25.80 5.30 -17.93
C LYS A 43 -24.79 4.40 -18.66
N PRO A 44 -25.19 3.21 -19.17
CA PRO A 44 -24.27 2.33 -19.90
C PRO A 44 -23.62 3.01 -21.12
N SER A 45 -24.35 3.89 -21.81
CA SER A 45 -23.82 4.68 -22.92
C SER A 45 -22.71 5.64 -22.49
N ASN A 46 -22.87 6.30 -21.34
CA ASN A 46 -21.86 7.21 -20.80
C ASN A 46 -20.63 6.46 -20.32
N ARG A 47 -20.81 5.26 -19.74
CA ARG A 47 -19.67 4.40 -19.38
C ARG A 47 -18.82 4.03 -20.59
N LYS A 48 -19.45 3.64 -21.70
CA LYS A 48 -18.72 3.35 -22.96
C LYS A 48 -17.94 4.56 -23.48
N LYS A 49 -18.54 5.75 -23.43
CA LYS A 49 -17.87 7.01 -23.82
C LYS A 49 -16.66 7.30 -22.93
N LEU A 50 -16.81 7.13 -21.61
CA LEU A 50 -15.71 7.30 -20.66
C LEU A 50 -14.55 6.35 -20.96
N ASP A 51 -14.84 5.08 -21.22
CA ASP A 51 -13.82 4.10 -21.56
C ASP A 51 -13.10 4.45 -22.89
N GLN A 52 -13.82 4.98 -23.88
CA GLN A 52 -13.23 5.47 -25.14
C GLN A 52 -12.32 6.68 -24.94
N VAL A 53 -12.77 7.67 -24.17
CA VAL A 53 -11.99 8.88 -23.86
C VAL A 53 -10.73 8.53 -23.07
N ALA A 54 -10.85 7.66 -22.06
CA ALA A 54 -9.70 7.21 -21.28
C ALA A 54 -8.65 6.52 -22.16
N LYS A 55 -9.08 5.64 -23.08
CA LYS A 55 -8.18 4.99 -24.04
C LYS A 55 -7.53 6.00 -24.99
N ALA A 56 -8.30 6.94 -25.52
CA ALA A 56 -7.79 7.97 -26.43
C ALA A 56 -6.76 8.89 -25.73
N ALA A 57 -6.93 9.14 -24.43
CA ALA A 57 -5.99 9.91 -23.61
C ALA A 57 -4.77 9.09 -23.14
N GLY A 58 -4.66 7.80 -23.51
CA GLY A 58 -3.59 6.90 -23.07
C GLY A 58 -3.63 6.56 -21.58
N ALA A 59 -4.78 6.72 -20.91
CA ALA A 59 -4.93 6.40 -19.50
C ALA A 59 -5.01 4.89 -19.28
N LYS A 60 -4.54 4.42 -18.11
CA LYS A 60 -4.56 2.99 -17.77
C LYS A 60 -5.97 2.45 -17.54
N SER A 61 -6.87 3.29 -17.06
CA SER A 61 -8.27 2.96 -16.80
C SER A 61 -9.14 4.22 -16.79
N ALA A 62 -10.46 4.02 -16.80
CA ALA A 62 -11.42 5.11 -16.61
C ALA A 62 -11.21 5.85 -15.27
N SER A 63 -10.89 5.12 -14.20
CA SER A 63 -10.62 5.73 -12.89
C SER A 63 -9.31 6.54 -12.89
N ASP A 64 -8.24 6.03 -13.52
CA ASP A 64 -6.97 6.75 -13.67
C ASP A 64 -7.13 8.02 -14.51
N TYR A 65 -7.97 7.94 -15.56
CA TYR A 65 -8.32 9.11 -16.36
C TYR A 65 -9.05 10.17 -15.53
N LEU A 66 -10.07 9.78 -14.77
CA LEU A 66 -10.85 10.70 -13.93
C LEU A 66 -9.99 11.34 -12.85
N ASP A 67 -9.16 10.56 -12.17
CA ASP A 67 -8.26 11.03 -11.12
C ASP A 67 -7.30 12.11 -11.65
N LYS A 68 -6.60 11.83 -12.75
CA LYS A 68 -5.71 12.79 -13.42
C LYS A 68 -6.43 13.98 -14.02
N LEU A 69 -7.68 13.81 -14.46
CA LEU A 69 -8.50 14.90 -14.97
C LEU A 69 -8.83 15.86 -13.84
N ILE A 70 -9.22 15.34 -12.67
CA ILE A 70 -9.59 16.14 -11.50
C ILE A 70 -8.36 16.80 -10.87
N GLU A 71 -7.21 16.13 -10.80
CA GLU A 71 -5.94 16.73 -10.33
C GLU A 71 -5.50 17.95 -11.17
N LYS A 72 -5.99 18.08 -12.41
CA LYS A 72 -5.65 19.17 -13.33
C LYS A 72 -6.68 20.31 -13.36
N LEU A 73 -7.82 20.15 -12.70
CA LEU A 73 -8.86 21.21 -12.59
C LEU A 73 -8.47 22.21 -11.51
#